data_AF-A0A848SWL3-F1
#
_entry.id   AF-A0A848SWL3-F1
#
_cell.length_a   1.000
_cell.length_b   1.000
_cell.length_c   1.000
_cell.angle_alpha   90.00
_cell.angle_beta   90.00
_cell.angle_gamma   90.00
#
_symmetry.space_group_name_H-M   'P 1'
#
loop_
_entity.id
_entity.type
_entity.pdbx_description
1 polymer ?
#
loop_
_entity_poly.entity_id
_entity_poly.type
_entity_poly.pdbx_seq_one_letter_code
_entity_poly.pdbx_strand_id
1 'polypeptide(L)' 'RAERDLGRKIVTPILNAKPFYPADGYHQDYYKGDDVILTRRGPKSKKNAYKFYRDACGRDAKVKELWGRAAPFAS' A
#
# COMPACT_ATOMS: atom_id res chain seq x y z
N ARG A 1 -7.58 11.66 -17.58
CA ARG A 1 -8.20 10.32 -17.38
C ARG A 1 -7.02 9.37 -17.35
N ALA A 2 -6.88 8.54 -16.32
CA ALA A 2 -5.66 7.79 -16.04
C ALA A 2 -5.05 7.05 -17.24
N GLU A 3 -5.86 6.46 -18.13
CA GLU A 3 -5.37 5.79 -19.35
C GLU A 3 -4.61 6.71 -20.30
N ARG A 4 -5.14 7.91 -20.53
CA ARG A 4 -4.49 8.94 -21.35
C ARG A 4 -3.23 9.45 -20.66
N ASP A 5 -3.31 9.66 -19.35
CA ASP A 5 -2.21 10.24 -18.58
C ASP A 5 -1.04 9.23 -18.42
N LEU A 6 -1.31 7.91 -18.47
CA LEU A 6 -0.32 6.83 -18.36
C LEU A 6 0.01 6.13 -19.70
N GLY A 7 -0.66 6.47 -20.80
CA GLY A 7 -0.45 5.86 -22.11
C GLY A 7 -0.71 4.35 -22.16
N ARG A 8 -1.56 3.82 -21.27
CA ARG A 8 -1.84 2.39 -21.16
C ARG A 8 -3.26 2.12 -20.72
N LYS A 9 -3.78 0.96 -21.12
CA LYS A 9 -5.08 0.46 -20.68
C LYS A 9 -5.10 0.29 -19.16
N ILE A 10 -6.14 0.83 -18.50
CA ILE A 10 -6.40 0.60 -17.09
C ILE A 10 -7.33 -0.60 -16.98
N VAL A 11 -6.91 -1.60 -16.21
CA VAL A 11 -7.64 -2.87 -16.04
C VAL A 11 -8.53 -2.89 -14.81
N THR A 12 -8.48 -1.86 -13.97
CA THR A 12 -9.29 -1.77 -12.74
C THR A 12 -10.76 -1.53 -13.10
N PRO A 13 -11.67 -2.48 -12.80
CA PRO A 13 -13.08 -2.32 -13.11
C PRO A 13 -13.74 -1.31 -12.15
N ILE A 14 -14.78 -0.63 -12.65
CA ILE A 14 -15.70 0.16 -11.84
C ILE A 14 -16.97 -0.69 -11.67
N LEU A 15 -17.25 -1.10 -10.43
CA LEU A 15 -18.37 -1.99 -10.10
C LEU A 15 -19.31 -1.29 -9.13
N ASN A 16 -20.57 -1.73 -9.12
CA ASN A 16 -21.52 -1.34 -8.07
C ASN A 16 -21.06 -1.89 -6.71
N ALA A 17 -21.28 -1.09 -5.66
CA ALA A 17 -21.03 -1.52 -4.29
C ALA A 17 -21.86 -2.77 -3.95
N LYS A 18 -21.27 -3.65 -3.15
CA LYS A 18 -21.86 -4.89 -2.64
C LYS A 18 -21.72 -4.92 -1.11
N PRO A 19 -22.38 -5.85 -0.40
CA PRO A 19 -22.12 -6.05 1.02
C PRO A 19 -20.63 -6.13 1.32
N PHE A 20 -20.17 -5.32 2.27
CA PHE A 20 -18.79 -5.28 2.73
C PHE A 20 -18.70 -5.99 4.08
N TYR A 21 -17.85 -7.00 4.17
CA TYR A 21 -17.61 -7.75 5.40
C TYR A 21 -16.32 -7.25 6.04
N PRO A 22 -16.37 -6.69 7.25
CA PRO A 22 -15.17 -6.21 7.93
C PRO A 22 -14.15 -7.35 8.10
N ALA A 23 -12.89 -7.05 7.78
CA ALA A 23 -11.79 -7.91 8.19
C ALA A 23 -11.68 -7.91 9.72
N ASP A 24 -11.11 -8.97 10.29
CA ASP A 24 -10.87 -9.07 11.73
C ASP A 24 -9.99 -7.91 12.25
N GLY A 25 -9.96 -7.77 13.58
CA GLY A 25 -9.20 -6.72 14.25
C GLY A 25 -7.69 -6.76 13.99
N TYR A 26 -7.12 -7.92 13.63
CA TYR A 26 -5.70 -8.04 13.36
C TYR A 26 -5.30 -7.27 12.10
N HIS A 27 -6.19 -7.22 11.10
CA HIS A 27 -5.97 -6.49 9.85
C HIS A 27 -6.19 -4.98 9.97
N GLN A 28 -7.00 -4.54 10.93
CA GLN A 28 -7.29 -3.13 11.13
C GLN A 28 -6.05 -2.39 11.62
N ASP A 29 -5.77 -1.21 11.05
CA ASP A 29 -4.67 -0.33 11.46
C ASP A 29 -3.29 -1.00 11.59
N TYR A 30 -3.04 -2.08 10.85
CA TYR A 30 -1.81 -2.87 10.95
C TYR A 30 -0.54 -2.00 10.84
N TYR A 31 -0.52 -1.04 9.91
CA TYR A 31 0.62 -0.14 9.70
C TYR A 31 0.90 0.82 10.86
N LYS A 32 -0.05 0.96 11.81
CA LYS A 32 0.07 1.74 13.04
C LYS A 32 0.38 0.87 14.26
N GLY A 33 0.18 -0.44 14.18
CA GLY A 33 0.25 -1.35 15.32
C GLY A 33 1.65 -1.47 15.94
N ASP A 34 1.69 -1.61 17.27
CA ASP A 34 2.91 -1.76 18.06
C ASP A 34 3.26 -3.23 18.37
N ASP A 35 2.33 -4.16 18.17
CA ASP A 35 2.55 -5.60 18.38
C ASP A 35 3.77 -6.11 17.64
N VAL A 36 4.56 -6.97 18.29
CA VAL A 36 5.76 -7.55 17.69
C VAL A 36 5.39 -8.78 16.86
N ILE A 37 5.85 -8.79 15.60
CA ILE A 37 5.80 -9.95 14.71
C ILE A 37 7.22 -10.37 14.31
N LEU A 38 7.39 -11.64 13.93
CA LEU A 38 8.64 -12.13 13.38
C LEU A 38 8.69 -11.83 11.87
N THR A 39 9.77 -11.20 11.43
CA THR A 39 10.06 -10.99 10.00
C THR A 39 11.32 -11.74 9.61
N ARG A 40 11.62 -11.79 8.31
CA ARG A 40 12.90 -12.34 7.78
C ARG A 40 14.16 -11.61 8.29
N ARG A 41 14.01 -10.44 8.93
CA ARG A 41 15.10 -9.67 9.54
C ARG A 41 14.86 -9.49 11.05
N GLY A 42 14.35 -10.53 11.70
CA GLY A 42 14.10 -10.59 13.14
C GLY A 42 12.77 -9.98 13.58
N PRO A 43 12.51 -9.93 14.89
CA PRO A 43 11.31 -9.34 15.48
C PRO A 43 11.18 -7.84 15.16
N LYS A 44 9.97 -7.39 14.84
CA LYS A 44 9.64 -5.98 14.56
C LYS A 44 8.22 -5.68 15.02
N SER A 45 7.93 -4.45 15.48
CA SER A 45 6.55 -4.00 15.58
C SER A 45 5.85 -4.01 14.21
N LYS A 46 4.53 -4.21 14.16
CA LYS A 46 3.76 -4.22 12.90
C LYS A 46 4.02 -2.96 12.06
N LYS A 47 4.06 -1.77 12.67
CA LYS A 47 4.41 -0.52 11.99
C LYS A 47 5.81 -0.54 11.35
N ASN A 48 6.79 -1.09 12.04
CA ASN A 48 8.17 -1.18 11.52
C ASN A 48 8.29 -2.27 10.46
N ALA A 49 7.57 -3.39 10.60
CA ALA A 49 7.48 -4.42 9.58
C ALA A 49 6.84 -3.88 8.29
N TYR A 50 5.73 -3.13 8.40
CA TYR A 50 5.08 -2.48 7.26
C TYR A 50 6.04 -1.55 6.51
N LYS A 51 6.73 -0.64 7.22
CA LYS A 51 7.74 0.25 6.62
C LYS A 51 8.84 -0.55 5.93
N PHE A 52 9.41 -1.54 6.62
CA PHE A 52 10.44 -2.41 6.08
C PHE A 52 10.04 -3.08 4.75
N TYR A 53 8.83 -3.61 4.64
CA TYR A 53 8.35 -4.24 3.41
C TYR A 53 8.00 -3.22 2.31
N ARG A 54 7.44 -2.06 2.67
CA ARG A 54 7.13 -0.97 1.73
C ARG A 54 8.40 -0.44 1.06
N ASP A 55 9.45 -0.22 1.85
CA ASP A 55 10.73 0.27 1.33
C ASP A 55 11.34 -0.76 0.38
N ALA A 56 11.31 -2.04 0.77
CA ALA A 56 11.87 -3.13 -0.03
C ALA A 56 11.11 -3.40 -1.34
N CYS A 57 9.81 -3.11 -1.42
CA CYS A 57 9.02 -3.38 -2.62
C CYS A 57 9.11 -2.27 -3.69
N GLY A 58 9.76 -1.15 -3.38
CA GLY A 58 9.97 -0.05 -4.33
C GLY A 58 8.71 0.71 -4.72
N ARG A 59 7.62 0.56 -3.94
CA ARG A 59 6.32 1.21 -4.23
C ARG A 59 6.47 2.71 -4.43
N ASP A 60 7.18 3.39 -3.54
CA ASP A 60 7.24 4.85 -3.54
C ASP A 60 8.09 5.39 -4.68
N ALA A 61 9.16 4.67 -5.04
CA ALA A 61 9.91 4.96 -6.26
C ALA A 61 9.02 4.85 -7.50
N LYS A 62 8.19 3.79 -7.59
CA LYS A 62 7.30 3.62 -8.74
C LYS A 62 6.21 4.69 -8.82
N VAL A 63 5.62 5.05 -7.69
CA VAL A 63 4.60 6.10 -7.62
C VAL A 63 5.18 7.46 -8.02
N LYS A 64 6.41 7.78 -7.58
CA LYS A 64 7.15 8.99 -7.99
C LYS A 64 7.47 8.98 -9.49
N GLU A 65 7.86 7.83 -10.05
CA GLU A 65 8.11 7.69 -11.50
C GLU A 65 6.85 8.00 -12.32
N LEU A 66 5.67 7.53 -11.90
CA LEU A 66 4.42 7.70 -12.64
C LEU A 66 3.83 9.11 -12.53
N TRP A 67 3.92 9.73 -11.36
CA TRP A 67 3.18 10.97 -11.07
C TRP A 67 4.05 12.16 -10.64
N GLY A 68 5.35 11.96 -10.42
CA GLY A 68 6.28 13.01 -10.02
C GLY A 68 5.77 13.80 -8.81
N ARG A 69 5.61 15.13 -8.99
CA ARG A 69 5.13 16.05 -7.94
C ARG A 69 3.66 15.83 -7.55
N ALA A 70 2.88 15.10 -8.36
CA ALA A 70 1.50 14.77 -8.07
C ALA A 70 1.34 13.50 -7.20
N ALA A 71 2.42 13.00 -6.58
CA ALA A 71 2.42 11.82 -5.70
C ALA A 71 2.41 12.21 -4.20
N PRO A 72 1.25 12.55 -3.60
CA PRO A 72 1.18 13.09 -2.23
C PRO A 72 1.55 12.11 -1.11
N PHE A 73 1.61 10.81 -1.40
CA PHE A 73 1.82 9.75 -0.39
C PHE A 73 3.05 8.87 -0.66
N ALA A 74 3.87 9.27 -1.62
CA ALA A 74 5.18 8.67 -1.86
C ALA A 74 6.23 9.55 -1.16
N SER A 75 6.38 9.36 0.14
CA SER A 75 7.38 10.05 0.95
C SER A 75 8.44 9.07 1.38
#